data_AF-A0A2V5VKF5-F1
#
_entry.id   AF-A0A2V5VKF5-F1
#
_cell.length_a   1.000
_cell.length_b   1.000
_cell.length_c   1.000
_cell.angle_alpha   90.00
_cell.angle_beta   90.00
_cell.angle_gamma   90.00
#
_symmetry.space_group_name_H-M   'P 1'
#
loop_
_entity.id
_entity.type
_entity.pdbx_description
1 polymer ?
#
loop_
_entity_poly.entity_id
_entity_poly.type
_entity_poly.pdbx_seq_one_letter_code
_entity_poly.pdbx_strand_id
1 'polypeptide(L)'
;MRLELPERSTTWLNRFAWLTCVATLLLICSGGMVTSKGVGLAVPDWPTTFGYNMFLFPVSKWVGGILFEHTHRLMGSLVGFLTIILAVWLWLREDRQWVRNLGVIALAGVILQGILGGLRVTMLKDEIGIFHACIAQAFLGLLVVIALVTSKFWQTLANQRIDLQKSAPIQTLAIAVTIAIYVQLALGATMRHQHRDLAILDFPTANGSWIPDTSAIALARINAWRDARAFSDVTAFQIWLQMAHRLLAFIIAMGVIAFCLRVRRDVPYLVALKRLSIFWVALVACQITLGAWTIWTNKAADIATAHVAVGAIMLSFGVSIGAILWRLLAVSRHGAPNTSPARTVRALPNSA
;
A
#
# COMPACT_ATOMS: atom_id res chain seq x y z
N MET A 1 34.74 -19.73 -11.29
CA MET A 1 35.45 -18.54 -10.78
C MET A 1 34.39 -17.51 -10.39
N ARG A 2 34.05 -17.42 -9.09
CA ARG A 2 33.09 -16.41 -8.59
C ARG A 2 33.84 -15.10 -8.42
N LEU A 3 33.55 -14.13 -9.27
CA LEU A 3 34.04 -12.77 -9.10
C LEU A 3 33.36 -12.19 -7.86
N GLU A 4 34.13 -11.93 -6.80
CA GLU A 4 33.67 -11.09 -5.69
C GLU A 4 33.23 -9.75 -6.28
N LEU A 5 31.95 -9.40 -6.11
CA LEU A 5 31.38 -8.23 -6.75
C LEU A 5 31.79 -6.95 -6.00
N PRO A 6 32.12 -5.86 -6.72
CA PRO A 6 32.42 -4.58 -6.08
C PRO A 6 31.21 -4.05 -5.31
N GLU A 7 31.42 -3.62 -4.06
CA GLU A 7 30.41 -3.06 -3.14
C GLU A 7 29.59 -1.88 -3.75
N ARG A 8 30.15 -1.22 -4.77
CA ARG A 8 29.47 -0.16 -5.53
C ARG A 8 28.26 -0.64 -6.33
N SER A 9 28.29 -1.85 -6.89
CA SER A 9 27.22 -2.37 -7.76
C SER A 9 25.93 -2.66 -6.99
N THR A 10 26.04 -3.20 -5.77
CA THR A 10 24.89 -3.53 -4.91
C THR A 10 24.22 -2.27 -4.36
N THR A 11 25.00 -1.23 -4.09
CA THR A 11 24.50 0.08 -3.64
C THR A 11 23.64 0.77 -4.71
N TRP A 12 24.05 0.72 -5.99
CA TRP A 12 23.28 1.33 -7.08
C TRP A 12 22.00 0.56 -7.41
N LEU A 13 22.03 -0.78 -7.36
CA LEU A 13 20.83 -1.61 -7.47
C LEU A 13 19.78 -1.21 -6.42
N ASN A 14 20.21 -1.02 -5.16
CA ASN A 14 19.31 -0.61 -4.09
C ASN A 14 18.71 0.79 -4.32
N ARG A 15 19.54 1.76 -4.73
CA ARG A 15 19.07 3.12 -5.07
C ARG A 15 18.08 3.10 -6.23
N PHE A 16 18.31 2.25 -7.23
CA PHE A 16 17.41 2.07 -8.36
C PHE A 16 16.07 1.44 -7.94
N ALA A 17 16.08 0.48 -7.01
CA ALA A 17 14.84 -0.05 -6.42
C ALA A 17 14.05 1.06 -5.71
N TRP A 18 14.70 1.92 -4.91
CA TRP A 18 14.06 3.06 -4.27
C TRP A 18 13.53 4.11 -5.27
N LEU A 19 14.28 4.39 -6.33
CA LEU A 19 13.81 5.24 -7.43
C LEU A 19 12.53 4.67 -8.04
N THR A 20 12.47 3.36 -8.26
CA THR A 20 11.29 2.68 -8.80
C THR A 20 10.12 2.75 -7.83
N CYS A 21 10.34 2.62 -6.51
CA CYS A 21 9.31 2.87 -5.50
C CYS A 21 8.75 4.29 -5.57
N VAL A 22 9.62 5.30 -5.65
CA VAL A 22 9.21 6.72 -5.73
C VAL A 22 8.43 6.99 -7.02
N ALA A 23 8.91 6.51 -8.16
CA ALA A 23 8.19 6.62 -9.44
C ALA A 23 6.82 5.94 -9.38
N THR A 24 6.71 4.79 -8.70
CA THR A 24 5.45 4.08 -8.50
C THR A 24 4.49 4.83 -7.57
N LEU A 25 5.00 5.45 -6.50
CA LEU A 25 4.19 6.30 -5.64
C LEU A 25 3.65 7.51 -6.41
N LEU A 26 4.48 8.15 -7.23
CA LEU A 26 4.04 9.23 -8.11
C LEU A 26 3.00 8.75 -9.12
N LEU A 27 3.15 7.52 -9.66
CA LEU A 27 2.16 6.91 -10.54
C LEU A 27 0.81 6.71 -9.85
N ILE A 28 0.82 6.26 -8.59
CA ILE A 28 -0.39 6.15 -7.76
C ILE A 28 -1.03 7.54 -7.54
N CYS A 29 -0.22 8.57 -7.28
CA CYS A 29 -0.73 9.95 -7.17
C CYS A 29 -1.37 10.42 -8.49
N SER A 30 -0.70 10.19 -9.62
CA SER A 30 -1.20 10.54 -10.96
C SER A 30 -2.52 9.82 -11.27
N GLY A 31 -2.59 8.51 -11.04
CA GLY A 31 -3.83 7.73 -11.18
C GLY A 31 -4.92 8.21 -10.22
N GLY A 32 -4.52 8.69 -9.05
CA GLY A 32 -5.42 9.35 -8.13
C GLY A 32 -6.05 10.61 -8.72
N MET A 33 -5.23 11.51 -9.27
CA MET A 33 -5.73 12.72 -9.92
C MET A 33 -6.71 12.40 -11.04
N VAL A 34 -6.41 11.38 -11.86
CA VAL A 34 -7.29 10.91 -12.95
C VAL A 34 -8.66 10.47 -12.41
N THR A 35 -8.68 9.61 -11.39
CA THR A 35 -9.94 9.10 -10.82
C THR A 35 -10.72 10.18 -10.07
N SER A 36 -10.05 11.02 -9.27
CA SER A 36 -10.72 12.08 -8.51
C SER A 36 -11.26 13.21 -9.37
N LYS A 37 -10.64 13.51 -10.52
CA LYS A 37 -11.18 14.49 -11.47
C LYS A 37 -12.23 13.90 -12.42
N GLY A 38 -12.48 12.59 -12.36
CA GLY A 38 -13.43 11.92 -13.26
C GLY A 38 -12.96 11.88 -14.72
N VAL A 39 -11.66 11.97 -14.98
CA VAL A 39 -11.09 12.10 -16.34
C VAL A 39 -10.47 10.80 -16.86
N GLY A 40 -10.80 9.67 -16.24
CA GLY A 40 -10.25 8.35 -16.60
C GLY A 40 -10.63 7.84 -18.00
N LEU A 41 -11.54 8.52 -18.69
CA LEU A 41 -12.02 8.20 -20.04
C LEU A 41 -11.81 9.37 -21.00
N ALA A 42 -10.92 10.32 -20.67
CA ALA A 42 -10.62 11.46 -21.53
C ALA A 42 -9.98 11.02 -22.86
N VAL A 43 -9.29 9.89 -22.88
CA VAL A 43 -8.67 9.17 -24.00
C VAL A 43 -9.33 7.79 -24.04
N PRO A 44 -10.35 7.58 -24.89
CA PRO A 44 -11.21 6.40 -24.87
C PRO A 44 -10.65 5.19 -25.63
N ASP A 45 -9.35 5.18 -25.94
CA ASP A 45 -8.66 4.08 -26.61
C ASP A 45 -7.41 3.64 -25.83
N TRP A 46 -6.98 2.39 -26.00
CA TRP A 46 -5.74 1.83 -25.46
C TRP A 46 -5.29 0.68 -26.38
N PRO A 47 -3.98 0.48 -26.67
CA PRO A 47 -2.79 1.15 -26.10
C PRO A 47 -2.42 2.48 -26.77
N THR A 48 -3.17 2.92 -27.77
CA THR A 48 -2.98 4.20 -28.45
C THR A 48 -3.52 5.39 -27.63
N THR A 49 -3.30 6.60 -28.13
CA THR A 49 -3.96 7.82 -27.65
C THR A 49 -4.59 8.53 -28.83
N PHE A 50 -5.91 8.41 -28.99
CA PHE A 50 -6.68 8.82 -30.17
C PHE A 50 -6.11 8.28 -31.49
N GLY A 51 -5.71 7.00 -31.51
CA GLY A 51 -5.09 6.34 -32.67
C GLY A 51 -3.63 6.72 -32.92
N TYR A 52 -3.05 7.67 -32.17
CA TYR A 52 -1.62 7.95 -32.20
C TYR A 52 -0.85 6.87 -31.42
N ASN A 53 0.40 6.63 -31.81
CA ASN A 53 1.36 6.03 -30.89
C ASN A 53 1.41 6.89 -29.61
N MET A 54 1.20 6.26 -28.46
CA MET A 54 1.10 6.95 -27.17
C MET A 54 2.32 7.84 -26.86
N PHE A 55 3.52 7.46 -27.28
CA PHE A 55 4.73 8.25 -27.02
C PHE A 55 4.92 9.44 -27.96
N LEU A 56 4.13 9.51 -29.04
CA LEU A 56 4.21 10.53 -30.07
C LEU A 56 2.95 11.41 -30.13
N PHE A 57 2.06 11.29 -29.14
CA PHE A 57 0.85 12.10 -29.08
C PHE A 57 1.20 13.60 -28.91
N PRO A 58 0.75 14.50 -29.81
CA PRO A 58 1.21 15.89 -29.82
C PRO A 58 0.93 16.63 -28.50
N VAL A 59 1.96 17.25 -27.93
CA VAL A 59 1.89 17.98 -26.64
C VAL A 59 0.84 19.10 -26.67
N SER A 60 0.62 19.73 -27.83
CA SER A 60 -0.42 20.75 -28.01
C SER A 60 -1.85 20.24 -27.75
N LYS A 61 -2.08 18.91 -27.76
CA LYS A 61 -3.37 18.29 -27.47
C LYS A 61 -3.52 17.85 -26.00
N TRP A 62 -2.51 18.05 -25.16
CA TRP A 62 -2.54 17.67 -23.73
C TRP A 62 -3.26 18.72 -22.90
N VAL A 63 -4.56 18.87 -23.14
CA VAL A 63 -5.41 19.89 -22.50
C VAL A 63 -6.53 19.25 -21.68
N GLY A 64 -6.94 19.92 -20.59
CA GLY A 64 -8.04 19.46 -19.74
C GLY A 64 -7.81 18.06 -19.17
N GLY A 65 -8.81 17.18 -19.29
CA GLY A 65 -8.72 15.80 -18.79
C GLY A 65 -7.65 14.94 -19.48
N ILE A 66 -7.36 15.23 -20.76
CA ILE A 66 -6.35 14.49 -21.55
C ILE A 66 -4.98 14.63 -20.91
N LEU A 67 -4.63 15.82 -20.40
CA LEU A 67 -3.36 16.05 -19.72
C LEU A 67 -3.14 15.04 -18.58
N PHE A 68 -4.13 14.87 -17.70
CA PHE A 68 -4.01 14.01 -16.53
C PHE A 68 -3.93 12.54 -16.92
N GLU A 69 -4.82 12.10 -17.79
CA GLU A 69 -4.93 10.70 -18.14
C GLU A 69 -3.77 10.23 -19.03
N HIS A 70 -3.39 11.03 -20.02
CA HIS A 70 -2.23 10.73 -20.86
C HIS A 70 -0.93 10.76 -20.05
N THR A 71 -0.75 11.72 -19.14
CA THR A 71 0.41 11.73 -18.22
C THR A 71 0.46 10.46 -17.37
N HIS A 72 -0.68 10.01 -16.84
CA HIS A 72 -0.76 8.76 -16.07
C HIS A 72 -0.30 7.54 -16.89
N ARG A 73 -0.71 7.44 -18.16
CA ARG A 73 -0.29 6.35 -19.07
C ARG A 73 1.22 6.35 -19.33
N LEU A 74 1.80 7.52 -19.56
CA LEU A 74 3.24 7.67 -19.76
C LEU A 74 4.02 7.31 -18.49
N MET A 75 3.52 7.71 -17.32
CA MET A 75 4.10 7.29 -16.05
C MET A 75 3.99 5.77 -15.83
N GLY A 76 2.88 5.14 -16.25
CA GLY A 76 2.73 3.69 -16.23
C GLY A 76 3.80 3.00 -17.08
N SER A 77 4.06 3.54 -18.26
CA SER A 77 5.13 3.05 -19.16
C SER A 77 6.53 3.24 -18.57
N LEU A 78 6.79 4.38 -17.94
CA LEU A 78 8.03 4.65 -17.22
C LEU A 78 8.26 3.63 -16.09
N VAL A 79 7.25 3.40 -15.24
CA VAL A 79 7.35 2.42 -14.14
C VAL A 79 7.53 1.00 -14.69
N GLY A 80 6.84 0.64 -15.77
CA GLY A 80 7.05 -0.62 -16.49
C GLY A 80 8.49 -0.80 -16.94
N PHE A 81 9.07 0.22 -17.59
CA PHE A 81 10.46 0.19 -18.04
C PHE A 81 11.47 0.11 -16.89
N LEU A 82 11.27 0.91 -15.83
CA LEU A 82 12.09 0.82 -14.62
C LEU A 82 12.02 -0.57 -13.99
N THR A 83 10.85 -1.19 -13.98
CA THR A 83 10.66 -2.54 -13.43
C THR A 83 11.37 -3.61 -14.27
N ILE A 84 11.38 -3.47 -15.60
CA ILE A 84 12.16 -4.34 -16.50
C ILE A 84 13.66 -4.24 -16.16
N ILE A 85 14.19 -3.02 -16.07
CA ILE A 85 15.61 -2.81 -15.69
C ILE A 85 15.87 -3.42 -14.32
N LEU A 86 15.00 -3.19 -13.34
CA LEU A 86 15.15 -3.73 -11.98
C LEU A 86 15.17 -5.27 -11.99
N ALA A 87 14.24 -5.91 -12.70
CA ALA A 87 14.17 -7.36 -12.81
C ALA A 87 15.42 -7.96 -13.46
N VAL A 88 15.89 -7.38 -14.56
CA VAL A 88 17.13 -7.80 -15.24
C VAL A 88 18.34 -7.58 -14.34
N TRP A 89 18.44 -6.43 -13.68
CA TRP A 89 19.56 -6.10 -12.79
C TRP A 89 19.61 -7.05 -11.59
N LEU A 90 18.47 -7.37 -10.98
CA LEU A 90 18.38 -8.40 -9.95
C LEU A 90 18.85 -9.75 -10.48
N TRP A 91 18.39 -10.17 -11.65
CA TRP A 91 18.78 -11.45 -12.24
C TRP A 91 20.29 -11.57 -12.48
N LEU A 92 20.93 -10.47 -12.91
CA LEU A 92 22.36 -10.43 -13.23
C LEU A 92 23.26 -10.26 -12.01
N ARG A 93 22.80 -9.64 -10.91
CA ARG A 93 23.68 -9.20 -9.81
C ARG A 93 23.34 -9.73 -8.42
N GLU A 94 22.13 -10.23 -8.21
CA GLU A 94 21.73 -10.75 -6.90
C GLU A 94 21.95 -12.26 -6.86
N ASP A 95 22.61 -12.81 -5.84
CA ASP A 95 22.88 -14.26 -5.75
C ASP A 95 21.69 -15.05 -5.19
N ARG A 96 20.84 -14.38 -4.38
CA ARG A 96 19.72 -15.02 -3.71
C ARG A 96 18.58 -15.25 -4.70
N GLN A 97 18.36 -16.52 -5.07
CA GLN A 97 17.31 -16.91 -6.04
C GLN A 97 15.92 -16.37 -5.66
N TRP A 98 15.57 -16.38 -4.37
CA TRP A 98 14.27 -15.86 -3.93
C TRP A 98 14.11 -14.36 -4.19
N VAL A 99 15.19 -13.57 -4.15
CA VAL A 99 15.16 -12.13 -4.45
C VAL A 99 15.05 -11.90 -5.97
N ARG A 100 15.72 -12.73 -6.78
CA ARG A 100 15.53 -12.72 -8.24
C ARG A 100 14.07 -12.98 -8.62
N ASN A 101 13.44 -13.96 -7.97
CA ASN A 101 12.04 -14.29 -8.17
C ASN A 101 11.12 -13.11 -7.83
N LEU A 102 11.44 -12.27 -6.83
CA LEU A 102 10.68 -11.04 -6.55
C LEU A 102 10.71 -10.07 -7.74
N GLY A 103 11.85 -9.96 -8.43
CA GLY A 103 11.96 -9.15 -9.65
C GLY A 103 11.06 -9.67 -10.78
N VAL A 104 11.00 -10.99 -10.97
CA VAL A 104 10.08 -11.62 -11.94
C VAL A 104 8.62 -11.39 -11.57
N ILE A 105 8.27 -11.55 -10.28
CA ILE A 105 6.92 -11.29 -9.78
C ILE A 105 6.56 -9.82 -9.97
N ALA A 106 7.49 -8.88 -9.74
CA ALA A 106 7.27 -7.46 -9.97
C ALA A 106 7.03 -7.18 -11.46
N LEU A 107 7.80 -7.79 -12.35
CA LEU A 107 7.58 -7.66 -13.79
C LEU A 107 6.21 -8.20 -14.22
N ALA A 108 5.82 -9.37 -13.74
CA ALA A 108 4.48 -9.92 -13.98
C ALA A 108 3.38 -9.00 -13.42
N GLY A 109 3.59 -8.47 -12.22
CA GLY A 109 2.67 -7.54 -11.56
C GLY A 109 2.46 -6.24 -12.33
N VAL A 110 3.53 -5.62 -12.86
CA VAL A 110 3.40 -4.38 -13.64
C VAL A 110 2.77 -4.61 -15.01
N ILE A 111 3.01 -5.77 -15.63
CA ILE A 111 2.33 -6.18 -16.88
C ILE A 111 0.82 -6.33 -16.61
N LEU A 112 0.45 -7.05 -15.55
CA LEU A 112 -0.95 -7.21 -15.15
C LEU A 112 -1.59 -5.84 -14.86
N GLN A 113 -0.87 -4.93 -14.20
CA GLN A 113 -1.34 -3.55 -13.96
C GLN A 113 -1.60 -2.79 -15.26
N GLY A 114 -0.69 -2.87 -16.24
CA GLY A 114 -0.87 -2.25 -17.55
C GLY A 114 -2.10 -2.80 -18.28
N ILE A 115 -2.29 -4.12 -18.27
CA ILE A 115 -3.47 -4.78 -18.86
C ILE A 115 -4.75 -4.34 -18.16
N LEU A 116 -4.82 -4.41 -16.82
CA LEU A 116 -6.01 -3.99 -16.07
C LEU A 116 -6.31 -2.49 -16.27
N GLY A 117 -5.27 -1.65 -16.33
CA GLY A 117 -5.42 -0.22 -16.62
C GLY A 117 -6.02 0.03 -18.00
N GLY A 118 -5.53 -0.66 -19.04
CA GLY A 118 -6.07 -0.57 -20.39
C GLY A 118 -7.50 -1.11 -20.49
N LEU A 119 -7.77 -2.28 -19.92
CA LEU A 119 -9.09 -2.90 -19.92
C LEU A 119 -10.14 -2.05 -19.21
N ARG A 120 -9.77 -1.37 -18.12
CA ARG A 120 -10.66 -0.42 -17.44
C ARG A 120 -11.17 0.67 -18.40
N VAL A 121 -10.27 1.23 -19.22
CA VAL A 121 -10.62 2.27 -20.19
C VAL A 121 -11.54 1.72 -21.27
N THR A 122 -11.22 0.55 -21.83
CA THR A 122 -11.98 -0.01 -22.98
C THR A 122 -13.29 -0.68 -22.59
N MET A 123 -13.43 -1.21 -21.37
CA MET A 123 -14.60 -1.97 -20.93
C MET A 123 -15.55 -1.19 -20.01
N LEU A 124 -15.17 0.00 -19.54
CA LEU A 124 -15.99 0.85 -18.66
C LEU A 124 -16.49 0.12 -17.38
N LYS A 125 -15.63 -0.68 -16.76
CA LYS A 125 -15.99 -1.44 -15.53
C LYS A 125 -15.27 -0.90 -14.31
N ASP A 126 -16.03 -0.33 -13.38
CA ASP A 126 -15.52 0.23 -12.13
C ASP A 126 -14.87 -0.83 -11.23
N GLU A 127 -15.35 -2.08 -11.29
CA GLU A 127 -14.75 -3.20 -10.56
C GLU A 127 -13.29 -3.41 -10.98
N ILE A 128 -12.99 -3.30 -12.28
CA ILE A 128 -11.61 -3.38 -12.80
C ILE A 128 -10.78 -2.23 -12.25
N GLY A 129 -11.37 -1.03 -12.12
CA GLY A 129 -10.73 0.13 -11.48
C GLY A 129 -10.34 -0.13 -10.03
N ILE A 130 -11.24 -0.72 -9.24
CA ILE A 130 -11.00 -1.07 -7.83
C ILE A 130 -9.86 -2.11 -7.73
N PHE A 131 -9.92 -3.19 -8.53
CA PHE A 131 -8.85 -4.20 -8.55
C PHE A 131 -7.51 -3.61 -8.98
N HIS A 132 -7.50 -2.78 -10.02
CA HIS A 132 -6.31 -2.08 -10.49
C HIS A 132 -5.70 -1.25 -9.36
N ALA A 133 -6.50 -0.45 -8.65
CA ALA A 133 -6.05 0.36 -7.53
C ALA A 133 -5.46 -0.48 -6.38
N CYS A 134 -6.12 -1.58 -5.99
CA CYS A 134 -5.63 -2.48 -4.94
C CYS A 134 -4.29 -3.15 -5.31
N ILE A 135 -4.18 -3.66 -6.54
CA ILE A 135 -2.95 -4.29 -7.02
C ILE A 135 -1.81 -3.25 -7.14
N ALA A 136 -2.09 -1.99 -7.51
CA ALA A 136 -1.08 -0.92 -7.49
C ALA A 136 -0.47 -0.72 -6.09
N GLN A 137 -1.31 -0.75 -5.04
CA GLN A 137 -0.84 -0.66 -3.65
C GLN A 137 0.03 -1.87 -3.26
N ALA A 138 -0.40 -3.09 -3.63
CA ALA A 138 0.38 -4.30 -3.40
C ALA A 138 1.71 -4.30 -4.16
N PHE A 139 1.72 -3.80 -5.39
CA PHE A 139 2.90 -3.66 -6.23
C PHE A 139 3.92 -2.70 -5.60
N LEU A 140 3.48 -1.55 -5.07
CA LEU A 140 4.36 -0.67 -4.29
C LEU A 140 4.95 -1.40 -3.08
N GLY A 141 4.13 -2.15 -2.34
CA GLY A 141 4.60 -2.97 -1.22
C GLY A 141 5.69 -3.98 -1.63
N LEU A 142 5.51 -4.66 -2.77
CA LEU A 142 6.51 -5.58 -3.32
C LEU A 142 7.82 -4.87 -3.68
N LEU A 143 7.76 -3.70 -4.32
CA LEU A 143 8.95 -2.91 -4.63
C LEU A 143 9.67 -2.45 -3.36
N VAL A 144 8.93 -2.09 -2.31
CA VAL A 144 9.48 -1.74 -0.99
C VAL A 144 10.18 -2.95 -0.37
N VAL A 145 9.64 -4.16 -0.48
CA VAL A 145 10.34 -5.39 -0.06
C VAL A 145 11.63 -5.56 -0.85
N ILE A 146 11.61 -5.43 -2.18
CA ILE A 146 12.81 -5.54 -3.03
C ILE A 146 13.87 -4.50 -2.61
N ALA A 147 13.46 -3.24 -2.43
CA ALA A 147 14.34 -2.16 -1.98
C ALA A 147 14.88 -2.42 -0.56
N LEU A 148 14.09 -3.01 0.33
CA LEU A 148 14.55 -3.34 1.67
C LEU A 148 15.56 -4.49 1.64
N VAL A 149 15.26 -5.60 0.96
CA VAL A 149 16.09 -6.83 0.99
C VAL A 149 17.42 -6.70 0.24
N THR A 150 17.53 -5.72 -0.65
CA THR A 150 18.76 -5.34 -1.37
C THR A 150 19.60 -4.29 -0.62
N SER A 151 19.11 -3.76 0.51
CA SER A 151 19.81 -2.73 1.28
C SER A 151 20.93 -3.30 2.16
N LYS A 152 21.93 -2.47 2.47
CA LYS A 152 22.96 -2.80 3.48
C LYS A 152 22.33 -3.03 4.86
N PHE A 153 21.30 -2.26 5.20
CA PHE A 153 20.56 -2.42 6.46
C PHE A 153 20.03 -3.85 6.63
N TRP A 154 19.45 -4.45 5.59
CA TRP A 154 18.95 -5.83 5.65
C TRP A 154 20.04 -6.85 5.98
N GLN A 155 21.26 -6.63 5.51
CA GLN A 155 22.41 -7.48 5.82
C GLN A 155 22.79 -7.36 7.30
N THR A 156 22.76 -6.14 7.87
CA THR A 156 23.08 -5.92 9.29
C THR A 156 22.11 -6.62 10.24
N LEU A 157 20.85 -6.83 9.82
CA LEU A 157 19.85 -7.56 10.62
C LEU A 157 20.23 -9.03 10.84
N ALA A 158 21.09 -9.62 10.00
CA ALA A 158 21.55 -11.00 10.19
C ALA A 158 22.38 -11.19 11.47
N ASN A 159 22.95 -10.11 12.00
CA ASN A 159 23.78 -10.13 13.20
C ASN A 159 23.01 -9.70 14.46
N GLN A 160 21.73 -9.36 14.33
CA GLN A 160 20.89 -8.93 15.44
C GLN A 160 20.01 -10.07 15.92
N ARG A 161 20.03 -10.31 17.24
CA ARG A 161 19.14 -11.27 17.90
C ARG A 161 18.13 -10.53 18.76
N ILE A 162 16.91 -11.07 18.81
CA ILE A 162 15.80 -10.49 19.56
C ILE A 162 15.12 -11.55 20.42
N ASP A 163 14.49 -11.10 21.51
CA ASP A 163 13.65 -11.95 22.36
C ASP A 163 12.40 -12.39 21.58
N LEU A 164 12.30 -13.70 21.31
CA LEU A 164 11.21 -14.29 20.54
C LEU A 164 9.83 -14.13 21.23
N GLN A 165 9.77 -14.26 22.55
CA GLN A 165 8.52 -14.21 23.31
C GLN A 165 7.93 -12.80 23.27
N LYS A 166 8.80 -11.78 23.35
CA LYS A 166 8.40 -10.38 23.25
C LYS A 166 8.11 -9.93 21.82
N SER A 167 8.87 -10.44 20.85
CA SER A 167 8.85 -9.89 19.49
C SER A 167 7.82 -10.55 18.57
N ALA A 168 7.46 -11.82 18.80
CA ALA A 168 6.45 -12.49 17.98
C ALA A 168 5.06 -11.83 18.06
N PRO A 169 4.54 -11.44 19.25
CA PRO A 169 3.27 -10.69 19.34
C PRO A 169 3.31 -9.33 18.63
N ILE A 170 4.47 -8.66 18.63
CA ILE A 170 4.68 -7.38 17.93
C ILE A 170 4.60 -7.59 16.42
N GLN A 171 5.18 -8.68 15.90
CA GLN A 171 5.06 -9.03 14.49
C GLN A 171 3.60 -9.32 14.10
N THR A 172 2.90 -10.12 14.89
CA THR A 172 1.47 -10.42 14.63
C THR A 172 0.65 -9.15 14.58
N LEU A 173 0.86 -8.22 15.52
CA LEU A 173 0.17 -6.93 15.53
C LEU A 173 0.53 -6.09 14.30
N ALA A 174 1.81 -6.02 13.91
CA ALA A 174 2.22 -5.29 12.71
C ALA A 174 1.58 -5.84 11.44
N ILE A 175 1.53 -7.17 11.30
CA ILE A 175 0.89 -7.84 10.16
C ILE A 175 -0.61 -7.56 10.16
N ALA A 176 -1.30 -7.71 11.29
CA ALA A 176 -2.73 -7.45 11.41
C ALA A 176 -3.08 -6.00 11.04
N VAL A 177 -2.33 -5.01 11.54
CA VAL A 177 -2.52 -3.60 11.21
C VAL A 177 -2.21 -3.33 9.73
N THR A 178 -1.18 -3.96 9.17
CA THR A 178 -0.84 -3.82 7.74
C THR A 178 -1.96 -4.37 6.84
N ILE A 179 -2.52 -5.53 7.18
CA ILE A 179 -3.68 -6.11 6.49
C ILE A 179 -4.88 -5.17 6.62
N ALA A 180 -5.15 -4.64 7.81
CA ALA A 180 -6.23 -3.68 8.03
C ALA A 180 -6.06 -2.41 7.17
N ILE A 181 -4.85 -1.87 7.03
CA ILE A 181 -4.56 -0.74 6.13
C ILE A 181 -4.80 -1.11 4.66
N TYR A 182 -4.42 -2.32 4.23
CA TYR A 182 -4.70 -2.77 2.87
C TYR A 182 -6.22 -2.85 2.61
N VAL A 183 -6.98 -3.39 3.56
CA VAL A 183 -8.46 -3.40 3.50
C VAL A 183 -9.03 -1.98 3.50
N GLN A 184 -8.48 -1.07 4.31
CA GLN A 184 -8.87 0.35 4.33
C GLN A 184 -8.68 1.02 2.96
N LEU A 185 -7.55 0.75 2.30
CA LEU A 185 -7.26 1.24 0.95
C LEU A 185 -8.26 0.67 -0.07
N ALA A 186 -8.65 -0.61 0.07
CA ALA A 186 -9.67 -1.23 -0.78
C ALA A 186 -11.06 -0.58 -0.56
N LEU A 187 -11.48 -0.36 0.69
CA LEU A 187 -12.72 0.37 0.99
C LEU A 187 -12.69 1.79 0.40
N GLY A 188 -11.57 2.50 0.53
CA GLY A 188 -11.38 3.82 -0.06
C GLY A 188 -11.43 3.81 -1.60
N ALA A 189 -10.85 2.79 -2.24
CA ALA A 189 -10.94 2.60 -3.68
C ALA A 189 -12.39 2.36 -4.12
N THR A 190 -13.14 1.50 -3.42
CA THR A 190 -14.57 1.27 -3.68
C THR A 190 -15.37 2.57 -3.58
N MET A 191 -15.16 3.38 -2.53
CA MET A 191 -15.83 4.67 -2.37
C MET A 191 -15.52 5.63 -3.53
N ARG A 192 -14.27 5.68 -3.98
CA ARG A 192 -13.82 6.61 -5.02
C ARG A 192 -14.32 6.22 -6.42
N HIS A 193 -14.38 4.93 -6.70
CA HIS A 193 -14.85 4.39 -7.97
C HIS A 193 -16.37 4.38 -8.13
N GLN A 194 -17.13 4.84 -7.13
CA GLN A 194 -18.57 5.10 -7.31
C GLN A 194 -18.85 6.33 -8.19
N HIS A 195 -17.85 7.17 -8.45
CA HIS A 195 -17.94 8.35 -9.34
C HIS A 195 -19.15 9.28 -9.06
N ARG A 196 -19.57 9.35 -7.78
CA ARG A 196 -20.71 10.14 -7.29
C ARG A 196 -20.27 11.12 -6.21
N ASP A 197 -21.15 12.07 -5.86
CA ASP A 197 -21.00 12.99 -4.72
C ASP A 197 -20.76 12.25 -3.40
N LEU A 198 -20.29 12.97 -2.37
CA LEU A 198 -20.14 12.38 -1.05
C LEU A 198 -21.49 11.87 -0.52
N ALA A 199 -21.50 10.63 -0.03
CA ALA A 199 -22.67 10.04 0.61
C ALA A 199 -22.98 10.69 1.97
N ILE A 200 -21.92 11.11 2.67
CA ILE A 200 -21.98 11.76 3.98
C ILE A 200 -21.17 13.06 3.89
N LEU A 201 -21.77 14.18 4.32
CA LEU A 201 -21.20 15.52 4.21
C LEU A 201 -20.59 16.04 5.52
N ASP A 202 -20.85 15.37 6.63
CA ASP A 202 -20.31 15.68 7.95
C ASP A 202 -19.22 14.69 8.40
N PHE A 203 -18.45 15.10 9.40
CA PHE A 203 -17.40 14.33 10.05
C PHE A 203 -17.36 14.72 11.53
N PRO A 204 -17.21 13.77 12.48
CA PRO A 204 -16.98 12.33 12.29
C PRO A 204 -18.26 11.49 12.14
N THR A 205 -19.43 12.07 12.38
CA THR A 205 -20.75 11.43 12.31
C THR A 205 -21.27 11.29 10.88
N ALA A 206 -22.37 10.55 10.73
CA ALA A 206 -23.17 10.47 9.52
C ALA A 206 -24.52 11.16 9.73
N ASN A 207 -24.72 12.32 9.10
CA ASN A 207 -25.92 13.14 9.22
C ASN A 207 -26.27 13.42 10.70
N GLY A 208 -25.25 13.73 11.50
CA GLY A 208 -25.38 14.03 12.94
C GLY A 208 -25.48 12.82 13.88
N SER A 209 -25.43 11.57 13.38
CA SER A 209 -25.45 10.35 14.20
C SER A 209 -24.22 9.47 14.02
N TRP A 210 -23.78 8.81 15.10
CA TRP A 210 -22.72 7.78 15.05
C TRP A 210 -23.22 6.46 14.44
N ILE A 211 -24.52 6.19 14.57
CA ILE A 211 -25.22 5.05 13.97
C ILE A 211 -26.33 5.67 13.10
N PRO A 212 -26.09 5.87 11.79
CA PRO A 212 -27.07 6.53 10.94
C PRO A 212 -28.32 5.65 10.76
N ASP A 213 -29.49 6.28 10.87
CA ASP A 213 -30.74 5.66 10.45
C ASP A 213 -30.79 5.59 8.92
N THR A 214 -30.86 4.37 8.40
CA THR A 214 -30.91 4.07 6.97
C THR A 214 -32.22 3.34 6.60
N SER A 215 -33.24 3.47 7.44
CA SER A 215 -34.61 3.06 7.11
C SER A 215 -35.09 3.76 5.82
N ALA A 216 -36.08 3.17 5.15
CA ALA A 216 -36.63 3.72 3.91
C ALA A 216 -37.14 5.17 4.09
N ILE A 217 -37.75 5.47 5.24
CA ILE A 217 -38.24 6.82 5.58
C ILE A 217 -37.08 7.79 5.76
N ALA A 218 -36.03 7.39 6.50
CA ALA A 218 -34.86 8.24 6.70
C ALA A 218 -34.11 8.51 5.39
N LEU A 219 -33.92 7.49 4.56
CA LEU A 219 -33.30 7.63 3.24
C LEU A 219 -34.11 8.54 2.32
N ALA A 220 -35.43 8.38 2.27
CA ALA A 220 -36.30 9.26 1.47
C ALA A 220 -36.16 10.73 1.91
N ARG A 221 -36.10 10.98 3.22
CA ARG A 221 -35.88 12.34 3.76
C ARG A 221 -34.49 12.88 3.42
N ILE A 222 -33.45 12.04 3.51
CA ILE A 222 -32.07 12.42 3.16
C ILE A 222 -32.01 12.77 1.66
N ASN A 223 -32.56 11.93 0.79
CA ASN A 223 -32.54 12.14 -0.65
C ASN A 223 -33.37 13.36 -1.06
N ALA A 224 -34.55 13.58 -0.46
CA ALA A 224 -35.30 14.82 -0.70
C ALA A 224 -34.51 16.09 -0.34
N TRP A 225 -33.72 16.07 0.75
CA TRP A 225 -32.84 17.18 1.12
C TRP A 225 -31.68 17.36 0.13
N ARG A 226 -31.17 16.27 -0.44
CA ARG A 226 -30.08 16.22 -1.42
C ARG A 226 -30.52 16.71 -2.79
N ASP A 227 -31.67 16.26 -3.26
CA ASP A 227 -32.30 16.69 -4.52
C ASP A 227 -32.52 18.21 -4.52
N ALA A 228 -33.02 18.76 -3.41
CA ALA A 228 -33.20 20.20 -3.24
C ALA A 228 -31.90 21.01 -3.34
N ARG A 229 -30.73 20.36 -3.32
CA ARG A 229 -29.39 20.94 -3.43
C ARG A 229 -28.59 20.42 -4.63
N ALA A 230 -29.25 19.72 -5.55
CA ALA A 230 -28.63 19.10 -6.73
C ALA A 230 -27.51 18.09 -6.40
N PHE A 231 -27.60 17.41 -5.26
CA PHE A 231 -26.74 16.26 -4.95
C PHE A 231 -27.37 14.96 -5.43
N SER A 232 -26.55 14.02 -5.87
CA SER A 232 -27.00 12.67 -6.25
C SER A 232 -27.60 11.92 -5.07
N ASP A 233 -28.65 11.12 -5.31
CA ASP A 233 -29.20 10.18 -4.34
C ASP A 233 -28.17 9.25 -3.71
N VAL A 234 -28.40 8.92 -2.44
CA VAL A 234 -27.58 7.97 -1.66
C VAL A 234 -28.36 6.74 -1.26
N THR A 235 -27.65 5.62 -1.15
CA THR A 235 -28.17 4.36 -0.65
C THR A 235 -27.63 4.04 0.74
N ALA A 236 -28.31 3.15 1.47
CA ALA A 236 -27.82 2.62 2.74
C ALA A 236 -26.39 2.07 2.62
N PHE A 237 -26.11 1.34 1.54
CA PHE A 237 -24.78 0.77 1.28
C PHE A 237 -23.69 1.85 1.24
N GLN A 238 -23.93 2.98 0.57
CA GLN A 238 -22.93 4.05 0.46
C GLN A 238 -22.65 4.74 1.79
N ILE A 239 -23.69 4.96 2.60
CA ILE A 239 -23.57 5.51 3.95
C ILE A 239 -22.77 4.54 4.83
N TRP A 240 -23.14 3.25 4.85
CA TRP A 240 -22.46 2.24 5.65
C TRP A 240 -21.04 1.94 5.18
N LEU A 241 -20.76 2.04 3.88
CA LEU A 241 -19.40 1.93 3.35
C LEU A 241 -18.48 3.03 3.90
N GLN A 242 -18.95 4.27 3.94
CA GLN A 242 -18.22 5.37 4.57
C GLN A 242 -18.03 5.15 6.08
N MET A 243 -19.07 4.70 6.78
CA MET A 243 -18.98 4.44 8.21
C MET A 243 -18.04 3.28 8.54
N ALA A 244 -18.05 2.21 7.74
CA ALA A 244 -17.09 1.11 7.83
C ALA A 244 -15.65 1.60 7.60
N HIS A 245 -15.44 2.46 6.60
CA HIS A 245 -14.15 3.09 6.35
C HIS A 245 -13.68 3.93 7.57
N ARG A 246 -14.56 4.70 8.21
CA ARG A 246 -14.22 5.50 9.42
C ARG A 246 -13.91 4.62 10.62
N LEU A 247 -14.72 3.58 10.85
CA LEU A 247 -14.54 2.63 11.95
C LEU A 247 -13.21 1.88 11.82
N LEU A 248 -12.91 1.37 10.63
CA LEU A 248 -11.65 0.66 10.38
C LEU A 248 -10.44 1.60 10.51
N ALA A 249 -10.55 2.87 10.08
CA ALA A 249 -9.51 3.87 10.33
C ALA A 249 -9.23 4.09 11.82
N PHE A 250 -10.28 4.12 12.66
CA PHE A 250 -10.13 4.21 14.11
C PHE A 250 -9.45 2.96 14.71
N ILE A 251 -9.82 1.76 14.26
CA ILE A 251 -9.18 0.49 14.67
C ILE A 251 -7.71 0.48 14.28
N ILE A 252 -7.38 0.93 13.06
CA ILE A 252 -5.98 1.06 12.59
C ILE A 252 -5.21 2.03 13.49
N ALA A 253 -5.79 3.19 13.83
CA ALA A 253 -5.14 4.16 14.70
C ALA A 253 -4.80 3.57 16.08
N MET A 254 -5.75 2.87 16.70
CA MET A 254 -5.51 2.15 17.96
C MET A 254 -4.43 1.08 17.81
N GLY A 255 -4.46 0.30 16.72
CA GLY A 255 -3.47 -0.73 16.43
C GLY A 255 -2.05 -0.19 16.24
N VAL A 256 -1.88 0.93 15.53
CA VAL A 256 -0.59 1.60 15.33
C VAL A 256 -0.07 2.19 16.64
N ILE A 257 -0.94 2.80 17.45
CA ILE A 257 -0.56 3.30 18.78
C ILE A 257 -0.12 2.13 19.69
N ALA A 258 -0.91 1.06 19.75
CA ALA A 258 -0.58 -0.14 20.52
C ALA A 258 0.75 -0.76 20.07
N PHE A 259 1.01 -0.81 18.76
CA PHE A 259 2.28 -1.24 18.19
C PHE A 259 3.43 -0.36 18.67
N CYS A 260 3.28 0.97 18.58
CA CYS A 260 4.30 1.92 19.03
C CYS A 260 4.60 1.79 20.54
N LEU A 261 3.57 1.60 21.37
CA LEU A 261 3.73 1.35 22.80
C LEU A 261 4.46 0.03 23.08
N ARG A 262 4.10 -1.06 22.38
CA ARG A 262 4.78 -2.36 22.51
C ARG A 262 6.23 -2.29 22.07
N VAL A 263 6.55 -1.60 20.98
CA VAL A 263 7.94 -1.40 20.53
C VAL A 263 8.76 -0.66 21.60
N ARG A 264 8.21 0.40 22.20
CA ARG A 264 8.88 1.16 23.26
C ARG A 264 9.08 0.35 24.54
N ARG A 265 8.11 -0.49 24.90
CA ARG A 265 8.14 -1.28 26.14
C ARG A 265 9.01 -2.55 26.02
N ASP A 266 8.81 -3.31 24.95
CA ASP A 266 9.26 -4.69 24.86
C ASP A 266 10.56 -4.85 24.03
N VAL A 267 10.82 -3.93 23.09
CA VAL A 267 12.02 -3.94 22.23
C VAL A 267 12.67 -2.54 22.06
N PRO A 268 12.92 -1.78 23.14
CA PRO A 268 13.43 -0.41 23.06
C PRO A 268 14.80 -0.26 22.38
N TYR A 269 15.58 -1.35 22.35
CA TYR A 269 16.92 -1.40 21.75
C TYR A 269 16.90 -1.41 20.21
N LEU A 270 15.77 -1.73 19.57
CA LEU A 270 15.62 -1.73 18.12
C LEU A 270 15.30 -0.32 17.61
N VAL A 271 16.32 0.52 17.46
CA VAL A 271 16.20 1.93 17.06
C VAL A 271 15.41 2.12 15.75
N ALA A 272 15.63 1.24 14.76
CA ALA A 272 14.90 1.30 13.49
C ALA A 272 13.39 1.15 13.68
N LEU A 273 12.95 0.14 14.44
CA LEU A 273 11.52 -0.08 14.72
C LEU A 273 10.92 1.05 15.54
N LYS A 274 11.64 1.60 16.52
CA LYS A 274 11.19 2.76 17.30
C LYS A 274 10.96 3.99 16.42
N ARG A 275 11.88 4.28 15.50
CA ARG A 275 11.72 5.41 14.57
C ARG A 275 10.54 5.17 13.63
N LEU A 276 10.48 4.00 13.00
CA LEU A 276 9.38 3.63 12.10
C LEU A 276 8.02 3.69 12.81
N SER A 277 7.92 3.24 14.07
CA SER A 277 6.66 3.27 14.82
C SER A 277 6.20 4.69 15.15
N ILE A 278 7.13 5.60 15.45
CA ILE A 278 6.81 7.03 15.69
C ILE A 278 6.32 7.69 14.41
N PHE A 279 7.02 7.48 13.30
CA PHE A 279 6.60 8.00 12.00
C PHE A 279 5.24 7.42 11.59
N TRP A 280 4.97 6.14 11.87
CA TRP A 280 3.68 5.53 11.55
C TRP A 280 2.52 6.18 12.32
N VAL A 281 2.72 6.53 13.60
CA VAL A 281 1.74 7.32 14.38
C VAL A 281 1.53 8.71 13.78
N ALA A 282 2.59 9.39 13.37
CA ALA A 282 2.48 10.70 12.72
C ALA A 282 1.73 10.63 11.39
N LEU A 283 1.95 9.56 10.60
CA LEU A 283 1.22 9.32 9.36
C LEU A 283 -0.27 9.01 9.62
N VAL A 284 -0.62 8.29 10.68
CA VAL A 284 -2.03 8.08 11.08
C VAL A 284 -2.72 9.42 11.36
N ALA A 285 -2.08 10.29 12.13
CA ALA A 285 -2.63 11.62 12.40
C ALA A 285 -2.84 12.41 11.10
N CYS A 286 -1.83 12.43 10.22
CA CYS A 286 -1.95 13.05 8.90
C CYS A 286 -3.08 12.44 8.06
N GLN A 287 -3.23 11.10 8.07
CA GLN A 287 -4.26 10.38 7.32
C GLN A 287 -5.66 10.73 7.80
N ILE A 288 -5.90 10.81 9.12
CA ILE A 288 -7.19 11.22 9.68
C ILE A 288 -7.52 12.66 9.30
N THR A 289 -6.53 13.56 9.40
CA THR A 289 -6.71 14.97 8.99
C THR A 289 -7.04 15.08 7.50
N LEU A 290 -6.29 14.40 6.62
CA LEU A 290 -6.56 14.39 5.17
C LEU A 290 -7.91 13.75 4.84
N GLY A 291 -8.34 12.75 5.59
CA GLY A 291 -9.65 12.11 5.42
C GLY A 291 -10.80 13.07 5.75
N ALA A 292 -10.71 13.76 6.89
CA ALA A 292 -11.67 14.80 7.26
C ALA A 292 -11.65 15.97 6.25
N TRP A 293 -10.46 16.41 5.85
CA TRP A 293 -10.28 17.48 4.87
C TRP A 293 -10.86 17.12 3.50
N THR A 294 -10.77 15.85 3.08
CA THR A 294 -11.43 15.37 1.87
C THR A 294 -12.95 15.57 1.94
N ILE A 295 -13.57 15.38 3.10
CA ILE A 295 -15.01 15.62 3.29
C ILE A 295 -15.31 17.11 3.25
N TRP A 296 -14.58 17.91 4.04
CA TRP A 296 -14.80 19.35 4.16
C TRP A 296 -14.59 20.14 2.86
N THR A 297 -13.77 19.62 1.95
CA THR A 297 -13.52 20.22 0.62
C THR A 297 -14.37 19.62 -0.48
N ASN A 298 -15.39 18.81 -0.14
CA ASN A 298 -16.23 18.11 -1.11
C ASN A 298 -15.41 17.29 -2.13
N LYS A 299 -14.43 16.52 -1.62
CA LYS A 299 -13.49 15.67 -2.38
C LYS A 299 -12.60 16.43 -3.36
N ALA A 300 -12.00 17.55 -2.94
CA ALA A 300 -10.96 18.19 -3.72
C ALA A 300 -9.90 17.16 -4.16
N ALA A 301 -9.62 17.13 -5.47
CA ALA A 301 -8.93 16.00 -6.10
C ALA A 301 -7.49 15.83 -5.61
N ASP A 302 -6.82 16.95 -5.31
CA ASP A 302 -5.50 17.04 -4.72
C ASP A 302 -5.49 16.52 -3.27
N ILE A 303 -6.44 16.94 -2.43
CA ILE A 303 -6.56 16.46 -1.03
C ILE A 303 -6.88 14.96 -0.98
N ALA A 304 -7.84 14.50 -1.78
CA ALA A 304 -8.18 13.08 -1.88
C ALA A 304 -7.00 12.24 -2.39
N THR A 305 -6.21 12.77 -3.32
CA THR A 305 -5.00 12.11 -3.83
C THR A 305 -3.89 12.07 -2.78
N ALA A 306 -3.68 13.17 -2.04
CA ALA A 306 -2.75 13.20 -0.92
C ALA A 306 -3.13 12.17 0.15
N HIS A 307 -4.43 12.04 0.45
CA HIS A 307 -4.94 11.01 1.35
C HIS A 307 -4.61 9.58 0.87
N VAL A 308 -4.75 9.29 -0.42
CA VAL A 308 -4.35 7.99 -1.00
C VAL A 308 -2.83 7.79 -0.91
N ALA A 309 -2.03 8.81 -1.22
CA ALA A 309 -0.58 8.75 -1.18
C ALA A 309 -0.04 8.47 0.23
N VAL A 310 -0.57 9.16 1.24
CA VAL A 310 -0.20 8.93 2.64
C VAL A 310 -0.63 7.53 3.10
N GLY A 311 -1.81 7.05 2.68
CA GLY A 311 -2.24 5.67 2.91
C GLY A 311 -1.29 4.63 2.30
N ALA A 312 -0.81 4.86 1.07
CA ALA A 312 0.17 4.01 0.39
C ALA A 312 1.53 3.98 1.12
N ILE A 313 1.97 5.14 1.63
CA ILE A 313 3.18 5.25 2.46
C ILE A 313 2.99 4.50 3.78
N MET A 314 1.83 4.63 4.45
CA MET A 314 1.52 3.89 5.66
C MET A 314 1.56 2.36 5.45
N LEU A 315 1.01 1.88 4.32
CA LEU A 315 1.10 0.47 3.93
C LEU A 315 2.58 0.05 3.76
N SER A 316 3.38 0.88 3.08
CA SER A 316 4.81 0.64 2.87
C SER A 316 5.61 0.55 4.18
N PHE A 317 5.23 1.36 5.19
CA PHE A 317 5.81 1.27 6.54
C PHE A 317 5.43 -0.04 7.23
N GLY A 318 4.16 -0.44 7.17
CA GLY A 318 3.69 -1.72 7.71
C GLY A 318 4.40 -2.92 7.08
N VAL A 319 4.53 -2.93 5.75
CA VAL A 319 5.29 -3.94 4.98
C VAL A 319 6.76 -3.98 5.41
N SER A 320 7.40 -2.82 5.53
CA SER A 320 8.81 -2.71 5.95
C SER A 320 9.01 -3.25 7.36
N ILE A 321 8.16 -2.83 8.31
CA ILE A 321 8.18 -3.31 9.70
C ILE A 321 8.00 -4.83 9.75
N GLY A 322 7.00 -5.35 9.03
CA GLY A 322 6.72 -6.79 8.96
C GLY A 322 7.90 -7.60 8.43
N ALA A 323 8.53 -7.12 7.36
CA ALA A 323 9.71 -7.76 6.76
C ALA A 323 10.94 -7.73 7.71
N ILE A 324 11.17 -6.59 8.38
CA ILE A 324 12.25 -6.45 9.39
C ILE A 324 12.04 -7.44 10.54
N LEU A 325 10.84 -7.48 11.12
CA LEU A 325 10.50 -8.38 12.22
C LEU A 325 10.60 -9.84 11.78
N TRP A 326 10.12 -10.18 10.58
CA TRP A 326 10.26 -11.53 10.02
C TRP A 326 11.73 -11.94 9.93
N ARG A 327 12.60 -11.06 9.42
CA ARG A 327 14.02 -11.34 9.30
C ARG A 327 14.67 -11.56 10.66
N LEU A 328 14.42 -10.69 11.62
CA LEU A 328 14.99 -10.78 12.97
C LEU A 328 14.52 -12.05 13.71
N LEU A 329 13.25 -12.42 13.58
CA LEU A 329 12.70 -13.64 14.17
C LEU A 329 13.29 -14.89 13.51
N ALA A 330 13.44 -14.91 12.19
CA ALA A 330 14.07 -16.03 11.48
C ALA A 330 15.51 -16.24 11.94
N VAL A 331 16.32 -15.17 12.00
CA VAL A 331 17.71 -15.22 12.49
C VAL A 331 17.77 -15.71 13.93
N SER A 332 16.88 -15.21 14.80
CA SER A 332 16.87 -15.56 16.22
C SER A 332 16.44 -17.01 16.47
N ARG A 333 15.56 -17.59 15.63
CA ARG A 333 15.17 -19.01 15.69
C ARG A 333 16.31 -19.94 15.28
N HIS A 334 17.02 -19.64 14.19
CA HIS A 334 18.13 -20.48 13.72
C HIS A 334 19.38 -20.42 14.61
N GLY A 335 19.52 -19.37 15.43
CA GLY A 335 20.63 -19.21 16.36
C GLY A 335 20.41 -19.81 17.76
N ALA A 336 19.23 -20.34 18.07
CA ALA A 336 18.96 -20.96 19.38
C ALA A 336 19.65 -22.34 19.45
N PRO A 337 20.49 -22.63 20.46
CA PRO A 337 21.06 -23.97 20.62
C PRO A 337 19.93 -24.99 20.81
N ASN A 338 20.02 -26.12 20.09
CA ASN A 338 19.11 -27.25 20.23
C ASN A 338 19.16 -27.74 21.68
N THR A 339 18.25 -27.31 22.53
CA THR A 339 18.01 -27.96 23.82
C THR A 339 17.18 -29.20 23.56
N SER A 340 17.80 -30.24 22.99
CA SER A 340 17.25 -31.59 23.07
C SER A 340 17.20 -31.97 24.56
N PRO A 341 16.07 -32.43 25.10
CA PRO A 341 16.04 -32.93 26.48
C PRO A 341 17.00 -34.12 26.55
N ALA A 342 18.00 -34.01 27.42
CA ALA A 342 18.98 -35.06 27.65
C ALA A 342 18.23 -36.37 27.93
N ARG A 343 18.43 -37.35 27.03
CA ARG A 343 17.95 -38.71 27.20
C ARG A 343 18.66 -39.25 28.43
N THR A 344 17.96 -39.32 29.56
CA THR A 344 18.46 -39.93 30.80
C THR A 344 18.84 -41.37 30.49
N VAL A 345 20.15 -41.63 30.40
CA VAL A 345 20.68 -42.99 30.33
C VAL A 345 20.39 -43.64 31.67
N ARG A 346 19.38 -44.52 31.68
CA ARG A 346 19.02 -45.34 32.84
C ARG A 346 20.16 -46.35 33.03
N ALA A 347 20.96 -46.18 34.07
CA ALA A 347 21.95 -47.18 34.48
C ALA A 347 21.22 -48.49 34.83
N LEU A 348 21.69 -49.60 34.27
CA LEU A 348 21.26 -50.94 34.65
C LEU A 348 21.85 -51.28 36.03
N PRO A 349 21.13 -52.00 36.92
CA PRO A 349 21.68 -52.44 38.18
C PRO A 349 22.64 -53.61 37.97
N ASN A 350 23.79 -53.56 38.65
CA ASN A 350 24.73 -54.66 38.75
C ASN A 350 24.10 -55.86 39.45
N SER A 351 24.17 -57.03 38.81
CA SER A 351 23.94 -58.34 39.42
C SER A 351 25.13 -58.70 40.32
N ALA A 352 24.84 -59.07 41.56
CA ALA A 352 25.69 -59.89 42.42
C ALA A 352 24.94 -61.18 42.75
#